data_AF-A0AA42TCV4-F1
#
_entry.id   AF-A0AA42TCV4-F1
#
_cell.length_a   1.000
_cell.length_b   1.000
_cell.length_c   1.000
_cell.angle_alpha   90.00
_cell.angle_beta   90.00
_cell.angle_gamma   90.00
#
_symmetry.space_group_name_H-M   'P 1'
#
loop_
_entity.id
_entity.type
_entity.pdbx_description
1 polymer ?
#
loop_
_entity_poly.entity_id
_entity_poly.type
_entity_poly.pdbx_seq_one_letter_code
_entity_poly.pdbx_strand_id
1 'polypeptide(L)'
;MAIRRLIISIDPGRTGAIAALVDGAAGPVIDMPLLTVGENQEVDARGIALFIRAAKDLNPGAEVVGVIERVRAMPPRKGPDGKEERKAGPQSSFNFGDHYGKAKAAFELLGIPYLRAEPASWKRRFGLTGQDKDAARLLAIQRFPAAALQLQRKKDNGRADALLIGLWAEHQLAMGVAA
;
A
#
# COMPACT_ATOMS: atom_id res chain seq x y z
N MET A 1 25.32 4.75 16.53
CA MET A 1 24.51 5.35 15.45
C MET A 1 23.10 4.81 15.60
N ALA A 2 22.07 5.64 15.48
CA ALA A 2 20.70 5.14 15.39
C ALA A 2 20.58 4.30 14.10
N ILE A 3 20.01 3.10 14.20
CA ILE A 3 19.74 2.26 13.04
C ILE A 3 18.66 2.97 12.22
N ARG A 4 18.93 3.25 10.94
CA ARG A 4 17.93 3.80 10.02
C ARG A 4 16.87 2.74 9.74
N ARG A 5 15.62 3.16 9.59
CA ARG A 5 14.51 2.29 9.22
C ARG A 5 14.06 2.58 7.79
N LEU A 6 13.96 1.52 7.00
CA LEU A 6 13.37 1.52 5.66
C LEU A 6 12.03 0.78 5.71
N ILE A 7 10.93 1.51 5.54
CA ILE A 7 9.60 0.92 5.42
C ILE A 7 9.24 0.79 3.95
N ILE A 8 8.86 -0.40 3.51
CA ILE A 8 8.25 -0.63 2.20
C ILE A 8 6.75 -0.80 2.40
N SER A 9 5.95 0.09 1.84
CA SER A 9 4.49 0.06 1.95
C SER A 9 3.81 -0.28 0.62
N ILE A 10 2.80 -1.15 0.67
CA ILE A 10 2.05 -1.60 -0.50
C ILE A 10 0.54 -1.40 -0.29
N ASP A 11 -0.09 -0.64 -1.19
CA ASP A 11 -1.52 -0.76 -1.50
C ASP A 11 -1.66 -1.79 -2.64
N PRO A 12 -2.15 -3.01 -2.38
CA PRO A 12 -2.11 -4.13 -3.32
C PRO A 12 -3.15 -4.06 -4.45
N GLY A 13 -3.98 -3.01 -4.49
CA GLY A 13 -4.93 -2.82 -5.58
C GLY A 13 -4.25 -2.60 -6.94
N ARG A 14 -4.95 -2.91 -8.04
CA ARG A 14 -4.45 -2.64 -9.41
C ARG A 14 -4.15 -1.14 -9.64
N THR A 15 -4.92 -0.27 -9.01
CA THR A 15 -4.70 1.20 -9.02
C THR A 15 -3.97 1.67 -7.76
N GLY A 16 -3.43 0.74 -6.98
CA GLY A 16 -2.62 1.01 -5.82
C GLY A 16 -1.20 1.36 -6.19
N ALA A 17 -0.31 1.30 -5.22
CA ALA A 17 1.07 1.72 -5.35
C ALA A 17 1.99 0.99 -4.38
N ILE A 18 3.29 1.10 -4.64
CA ILE A 18 4.35 0.75 -3.70
C ILE A 18 5.20 1.98 -3.40
N ALA A 19 5.52 2.18 -2.12
CA ALA A 19 6.34 3.29 -1.66
C ALA A 19 7.43 2.82 -0.70
N ALA A 20 8.52 3.58 -0.65
CA ALA A 20 9.57 3.46 0.34
C ALA A 20 9.56 4.70 1.25
N LEU A 21 9.63 4.49 2.56
CA LEU A 21 9.84 5.55 3.55
C LEU A 21 11.15 5.31 4.28
N VAL A 22 11.93 6.36 4.48
CA VAL A 22 13.20 6.33 5.21
C VAL A 22 13.04 7.19 6.45
N ASP A 23 13.05 6.58 7.62
CA ASP A 23 12.84 7.25 8.91
C ASP A 23 11.58 8.16 8.91
N GLY A 24 10.49 7.64 8.35
CA GLY A 24 9.21 8.36 8.22
C GLY A 24 9.14 9.41 7.11
N ALA A 25 10.24 9.70 6.41
CA ALA A 25 10.23 10.59 5.24
C ALA A 25 9.91 9.83 3.95
N ALA A 26 9.23 10.47 3.00
CA ALA A 26 8.92 9.87 1.70
C ALA A 26 10.18 9.68 0.86
N GLY A 27 10.41 8.44 0.40
CA GLY A 27 11.37 8.08 -0.63
C GLY A 27 10.67 7.83 -1.98
N PRO A 28 11.21 6.93 -2.82
CA PRO A 28 10.57 6.52 -4.07
C PRO A 28 9.14 6.00 -3.87
N VAL A 29 8.24 6.36 -4.79
CA VAL A 29 6.88 5.84 -4.88
C VAL A 29 6.51 5.65 -6.35
N ILE A 30 5.94 4.50 -6.67
CA ILE A 30 5.46 4.19 -8.03
C ILE A 30 4.07 3.58 -7.96
N ASP A 31 3.30 3.72 -9.04
CA ASP A 31 2.07 2.95 -9.20
C ASP A 31 2.39 1.45 -9.12
N MET A 32 1.39 0.64 -8.76
CA MET A 32 1.56 -0.80 -8.67
C MET A 32 2.22 -1.36 -9.93
N PRO A 33 3.33 -2.11 -9.84
CA PRO A 33 3.91 -2.79 -10.99
C PRO A 33 2.90 -3.79 -11.57
N LEU A 34 2.62 -3.69 -12.87
CA LEU A 34 1.65 -4.54 -13.56
C LEU A 34 2.25 -5.13 -14.84
N LEU A 35 1.87 -6.37 -15.15
CA LEU A 35 2.07 -6.99 -16.45
C LEU A 35 0.73 -7.08 -17.19
N THR A 36 0.78 -6.83 -18.49
CA THR A 36 -0.37 -7.08 -19.38
C THR A 36 -0.38 -8.56 -19.75
N VAL A 37 -1.48 -9.25 -19.43
CA VAL A 37 -1.71 -10.67 -19.72
C VAL A 37 -2.99 -10.79 -20.53
N GLY A 38 -2.86 -10.91 -21.85
CA GLY A 38 -4.00 -10.78 -22.78
C GLY A 38 -4.64 -9.40 -22.67
N GLU A 39 -5.94 -9.36 -22.40
CA GLU A 39 -6.70 -8.11 -22.17
C GLU A 39 -6.69 -7.65 -20.70
N ASN A 40 -6.07 -8.43 -19.81
CA ASN A 40 -6.05 -8.17 -18.37
C ASN A 40 -4.71 -7.58 -17.92
N GLN A 41 -4.72 -7.02 -16.70
CA GLN A 41 -3.51 -6.60 -16.00
C GLN A 41 -3.39 -7.35 -14.68
N GLU A 42 -2.21 -7.90 -14.45
CA GLU A 42 -1.86 -8.63 -13.24
C GLU A 42 -0.71 -7.94 -12.50
N VAL A 43 -0.69 -8.06 -11.17
CA VAL A 43 0.45 -7.59 -10.37
C VAL A 43 1.75 -8.27 -10.79
N ASP A 44 2.78 -7.47 -11.05
CA ASP A 44 4.13 -7.93 -11.32
C ASP A 44 4.91 -8.12 -10.02
N ALA A 45 4.92 -9.35 -9.50
CA ALA A 45 5.70 -9.69 -8.31
C ALA A 45 7.21 -9.42 -8.50
N ARG A 46 7.74 -9.57 -9.73
CA ARG A 46 9.14 -9.28 -10.02
C ARG A 46 9.39 -7.77 -9.96
N GLY A 47 8.51 -6.96 -10.54
CA GLY A 47 8.56 -5.50 -10.46
C GLY A 47 8.56 -4.99 -9.01
N ILE A 48 7.71 -5.58 -8.16
CA ILE A 48 7.70 -5.31 -6.70
C ILE A 48 9.07 -5.67 -6.08
N ALA A 49 9.58 -6.87 -6.35
CA ALA A 49 10.87 -7.30 -5.79
C ALA A 49 12.05 -6.43 -6.25
N LEU A 50 12.05 -5.95 -7.49
CA LEU A 50 13.06 -5.04 -8.02
C LEU A 50 12.99 -3.67 -7.35
N PHE A 51 11.79 -3.12 -7.15
CA PHE A 51 11.61 -1.89 -6.38
C PHE A 51 12.18 -2.02 -4.97
N ILE A 52 11.86 -3.12 -4.28
CA ILE A 52 12.34 -3.38 -2.91
C ILE A 52 13.87 -3.47 -2.88
N ARG A 53 14.49 -4.19 -3.82
CA ARG A 53 15.95 -4.31 -3.90
C ARG A 53 16.61 -2.96 -4.13
N ALA A 54 16.12 -2.17 -5.08
CA ALA A 54 16.64 -0.83 -5.34
C ALA A 54 16.51 0.08 -4.12
N ALA A 55 15.38 0.03 -3.40
CA ALA A 55 15.20 0.80 -2.17
C ALA A 55 16.20 0.39 -1.07
N LYS A 56 16.51 -0.91 -0.94
CA LYS A 56 17.53 -1.43 -0.02
C LYS A 56 18.94 -0.99 -0.41
N ASP A 57 19.27 -1.05 -1.69
CA ASP A 57 20.59 -0.66 -2.20
C ASP A 57 20.87 0.84 -1.97
N LEU A 58 19.83 1.68 -2.04
CA LEU A 58 19.91 3.10 -1.71
C LEU A 58 20.01 3.38 -0.20
N ASN A 59 19.71 2.39 0.65
CA ASN A 59 19.68 2.52 2.11
C ASN A 59 20.47 1.39 2.79
N PRO A 60 21.78 1.26 2.51
CA PRO A 60 22.57 0.17 3.04
C PRO A 60 22.62 0.21 4.57
N GLY A 61 22.41 -0.95 5.20
CA GLY A 61 22.41 -1.11 6.66
C GLY A 61 21.13 -0.66 7.38
N ALA A 62 20.10 -0.21 6.64
CA ALA A 62 18.80 0.08 7.24
C ALA A 62 18.09 -1.21 7.68
N GLU A 63 17.39 -1.13 8.82
CA GLU A 63 16.39 -2.12 9.21
C GLU A 63 15.20 -2.03 8.25
N VAL A 64 14.87 -3.13 7.57
CA VAL A 64 13.83 -3.15 6.54
C VAL A 64 12.57 -3.80 7.09
N VAL A 65 11.44 -3.10 7.01
CA VAL A 65 10.12 -3.60 7.41
C VAL A 65 9.12 -3.37 6.29
N GLY A 66 8.32 -4.38 5.97
CA GLY A 66 7.21 -4.27 5.05
C GLY A 66 5.92 -3.81 5.74
N VAL A 67 5.01 -3.21 5.00
CA VAL A 67 3.61 -3.09 5.39
C VAL A 67 2.74 -3.23 4.15
N ILE A 68 1.65 -3.97 4.28
CA ILE A 68 0.67 -4.14 3.20
C ILE A 68 -0.73 -3.83 3.73
N GLU A 69 -1.54 -3.11 2.96
CA GLU A 69 -2.96 -2.96 3.31
C GLU A 69 -3.62 -4.34 3.32
N ARG A 70 -4.31 -4.66 4.42
CA ARG A 70 -5.09 -5.89 4.48
C ARG A 70 -6.31 -5.76 3.60
N VAL A 71 -6.44 -6.69 2.67
CA VAL A 71 -7.64 -6.83 1.85
C VAL A 71 -8.53 -7.95 2.38
N ARG A 72 -9.84 -7.82 2.16
CA ARG A 72 -10.85 -8.84 2.47
C ARG A 72 -11.73 -9.04 1.25
N ALA A 73 -12.25 -10.25 1.08
CA ALA A 73 -13.31 -10.49 0.12
C ALA A 73 -14.48 -9.56 0.46
N MET A 74 -14.95 -8.79 -0.52
CA MET A 74 -16.06 -7.87 -0.29
C MET A 74 -17.36 -8.69 -0.17
N PRO A 75 -18.03 -8.68 0.99
CA PRO A 75 -19.31 -9.36 1.11
C PRO A 75 -20.34 -8.71 0.17
N PRO A 76 -21.34 -9.46 -0.31
CA PRO A 76 -22.41 -8.89 -1.11
C PRO A 76 -23.07 -7.74 -0.34
N ARG A 77 -23.19 -6.58 -0.97
CA ARG A 77 -23.88 -5.43 -0.39
C ARG A 77 -25.37 -5.59 -0.68
N LYS A 78 -26.20 -5.60 0.37
CA LYS A 78 -27.66 -5.55 0.23
C LYS A 78 -28.14 -4.11 0.15
N GLY A 79 -29.07 -3.85 -0.75
CA GLY A 79 -29.75 -2.56 -0.86
C GLY A 79 -30.81 -2.37 0.22
N PRO A 80 -31.43 -1.17 0.26
CA PRO A 80 -32.55 -0.87 1.17
C PRO A 80 -33.72 -1.83 1.04
N ASP A 81 -33.87 -2.47 -0.12
CA ASP A 81 -34.90 -3.46 -0.45
C ASP A 81 -34.51 -4.91 -0.07
N GLY A 82 -33.35 -5.10 0.56
CA GLY A 82 -32.83 -6.41 0.95
C GLY A 82 -32.24 -7.24 -0.20
N LYS A 83 -32.27 -6.73 -1.45
CA LYS A 83 -31.67 -7.40 -2.61
C LYS A 83 -30.18 -7.12 -2.69
N GLU A 84 -29.41 -8.03 -3.27
CA GLU A 84 -27.98 -7.79 -3.51
C GLU A 84 -27.81 -6.66 -4.55
N GLU A 85 -27.36 -5.49 -4.11
CA GLU A 85 -27.09 -4.33 -4.97
C GLU A 85 -25.74 -4.45 -5.70
N ARG A 86 -24.75 -5.08 -5.06
CA ARG A 86 -23.41 -5.18 -5.62
C ARG A 86 -22.68 -6.41 -5.11
N LYS A 87 -22.42 -7.35 -6.01
CA LYS A 87 -21.53 -8.51 -5.80
C LYS A 87 -20.34 -8.38 -6.74
N ALA A 88 -19.14 -8.45 -6.20
CA ALA A 88 -17.94 -8.55 -7.04
C ALA A 88 -17.98 -9.90 -7.78
N GLY A 89 -17.71 -9.90 -9.09
CA GLY A 89 -17.68 -11.13 -9.87
C GLY A 89 -16.66 -12.13 -9.31
N PRO A 90 -16.91 -13.46 -9.39
CA PRO A 90 -16.01 -14.47 -8.84
C PRO A 90 -14.57 -14.32 -9.35
N GLN A 91 -14.40 -14.08 -10.66
CA GLN A 91 -13.09 -13.88 -11.27
C GLN A 91 -12.38 -12.62 -10.74
N SER A 92 -13.11 -11.49 -10.62
CA SER A 92 -12.54 -10.25 -10.08
C SER A 92 -12.09 -10.42 -8.63
N SER A 93 -12.84 -11.20 -7.84
CA SER A 93 -12.50 -11.48 -6.44
C SER A 93 -11.26 -12.38 -6.34
N PHE A 94 -11.17 -13.39 -7.22
CA PHE A 94 -9.99 -14.27 -7.31
C PHE A 94 -8.75 -13.47 -7.73
N ASN A 95 -8.82 -12.68 -8.80
CA ASN A 95 -7.71 -11.86 -9.27
C ASN A 95 -7.22 -10.88 -8.19
N PHE A 96 -8.14 -10.28 -7.42
CA PHE A 96 -7.77 -9.42 -6.31
C PHE A 96 -7.05 -10.17 -5.19
N GLY A 97 -7.48 -11.40 -4.89
CA GLY A 97 -6.77 -12.30 -3.97
C GLY A 97 -5.38 -12.69 -4.47
N ASP A 98 -5.23 -12.99 -5.77
CA ASP A 98 -3.95 -13.29 -6.42
C ASP A 98 -3.00 -12.09 -6.33
N HIS A 99 -3.47 -10.88 -6.66
CA HIS A 99 -2.68 -9.65 -6.57
C HIS A 99 -2.13 -9.41 -5.17
N TYR A 100 -2.99 -9.57 -4.15
CA TYR A 100 -2.57 -9.48 -2.76
C TYR A 100 -1.57 -10.58 -2.38
N GLY A 101 -1.79 -11.81 -2.85
CA GLY A 101 -0.88 -12.94 -2.66
C GLY A 101 0.51 -12.68 -3.23
N LYS A 102 0.59 -12.18 -4.48
CA LYS A 102 1.83 -11.82 -5.17
C LYS A 102 2.61 -10.74 -4.42
N ALA A 103 1.93 -9.68 -3.96
CA ALA A 103 2.57 -8.63 -3.17
C ALA A 103 3.10 -9.14 -1.82
N LYS A 104 2.34 -9.98 -1.10
CA LYS A 104 2.80 -10.63 0.13
C LYS A 104 4.01 -11.53 -0.11
N ALA A 105 3.96 -12.36 -1.15
CA ALA A 105 5.02 -13.29 -1.48
C ALA A 105 6.35 -12.56 -1.74
N ALA A 106 6.32 -11.34 -2.28
CA ALA A 106 7.53 -10.54 -2.46
C ALA A 106 8.23 -10.22 -1.12
N PHE A 107 7.48 -9.88 -0.07
CA PHE A 107 8.08 -9.71 1.27
C PHE A 107 8.60 -11.03 1.84
N GLU A 108 7.78 -12.09 1.77
CA GLU A 108 8.10 -13.40 2.32
C GLU A 108 9.36 -14.00 1.67
N LEU A 109 9.47 -13.95 0.34
CA LEU A 109 10.62 -14.47 -0.42
C LEU A 109 11.89 -13.63 -0.27
N LEU A 110 11.76 -12.33 0.06
CA LEU A 110 12.91 -11.47 0.33
C LEU A 110 13.31 -11.48 1.81
N GLY A 111 12.64 -12.27 2.66
CA GLY A 111 12.91 -12.37 4.09
C GLY A 111 12.61 -11.07 4.86
N ILE A 112 11.63 -10.29 4.39
CA ILE A 112 11.27 -9.01 5.00
C ILE A 112 10.08 -9.22 5.95
N PRO A 113 10.22 -8.98 7.26
CA PRO A 113 9.08 -9.01 8.18
C PRO A 113 8.10 -7.89 7.80
N TYR A 114 6.79 -8.14 7.88
CA TYR A 114 5.81 -7.15 7.42
C TYR A 114 4.54 -7.09 8.27
N LEU A 115 4.08 -5.87 8.49
CA LEU A 115 2.80 -5.55 9.12
C LEU A 115 1.64 -5.66 8.13
N ARG A 116 0.44 -5.87 8.66
CA ARG A 116 -0.82 -5.75 7.91
C ARG A 116 -1.58 -4.52 8.39
N ALA A 117 -1.70 -3.52 7.53
CA ALA A 117 -2.46 -2.32 7.83
C ALA A 117 -3.95 -2.58 7.59
N GLU A 118 -4.75 -2.63 8.65
CA GLU A 118 -6.21 -2.71 8.51
C GLU A 118 -6.73 -1.37 7.95
N PRO A 119 -7.55 -1.37 6.88
CA PRO A 119 -8.08 -0.14 6.27
C PRO A 119 -8.72 0.81 7.27
N ALA A 120 -9.53 0.27 8.18
CA ALA A 120 -10.19 1.05 9.22
C ALA A 120 -9.20 1.66 10.23
N SER A 121 -8.11 0.96 10.53
CA SER A 121 -7.12 1.39 11.53
C SER A 121 -6.30 2.58 11.04
N TRP A 122 -5.67 2.45 9.87
CA TRP A 122 -4.81 3.50 9.33
C TRP A 122 -5.63 4.73 8.92
N LYS A 123 -6.83 4.54 8.34
CA LYS A 123 -7.73 5.66 8.00
C LYS A 123 -8.19 6.42 9.23
N ARG A 124 -8.55 5.71 10.32
CA ARG A 124 -8.94 6.37 11.58
C ARG A 124 -7.78 7.18 12.17
N ARG A 125 -6.55 6.64 12.15
CA ARG A 125 -5.35 7.32 12.66
C ARG A 125 -5.10 8.68 11.98
N PHE A 126 -5.57 8.82 10.74
CA PHE A 126 -5.40 10.02 9.92
C PHE A 126 -6.70 10.82 9.69
N GLY A 127 -7.80 10.47 10.37
CA GLY A 127 -9.07 11.18 10.24
C GLY A 127 -9.75 11.01 8.87
N LEU A 128 -9.44 9.94 8.13
CA LEU A 128 -9.95 9.68 6.78
C LEU A 128 -11.24 8.84 6.77
N THR A 129 -11.73 8.42 7.94
CA THR A 129 -12.98 7.66 8.04
C THR A 129 -14.17 8.50 7.58
N GLY A 130 -14.90 8.02 6.56
CA GLY A 130 -16.05 8.72 5.99
C GLY A 130 -15.71 9.91 5.09
N GLN A 131 -14.43 10.17 4.84
CA GLN A 131 -13.98 11.25 3.95
C GLN A 131 -14.04 10.86 2.48
N ASP A 132 -14.02 11.85 1.60
CA ASP A 132 -13.87 11.65 0.16
C ASP A 132 -12.52 10.97 -0.16
N LYS A 133 -12.47 10.24 -1.27
CA LYS A 133 -11.24 9.55 -1.72
C LYS A 133 -10.07 10.50 -1.93
N ASP A 134 -10.34 11.75 -2.34
CA ASP A 134 -9.30 12.75 -2.57
C ASP A 134 -8.68 13.29 -1.26
N ALA A 135 -9.34 13.09 -0.11
CA ALA A 135 -8.84 13.58 1.18
C ALA A 135 -7.49 12.93 1.56
N ALA A 136 -7.30 11.65 1.23
CA ALA A 136 -6.04 10.95 1.46
C ALA A 136 -4.89 11.58 0.65
N ARG A 137 -5.15 11.94 -0.61
CA ARG A 137 -4.17 12.60 -1.48
C ARG A 137 -3.76 13.97 -0.95
N LEU A 138 -4.73 14.79 -0.53
CA LEU A 138 -4.44 16.10 0.05
C LEU A 138 -3.65 15.98 1.36
N LEU A 139 -4.01 15.02 2.22
CA LEU A 139 -3.26 14.76 3.44
C LEU A 139 -1.83 14.29 3.14
N ALA A 140 -1.65 13.39 2.16
CA ALA A 140 -0.33 12.92 1.77
C ALA A 140 0.55 14.07 1.24
N ILE A 141 0.00 15.01 0.47
CA ILE A 141 0.73 16.23 0.04
C ILE A 141 1.18 17.07 1.24
N GLN A 142 0.31 17.24 2.25
CA GLN A 142 0.66 17.98 3.47
C GLN A 142 1.73 17.28 4.31
N ARG A 143 1.65 15.94 4.41
CA ARG A 143 2.60 15.13 5.20
C ARG A 143 3.93 14.94 4.49
N PHE A 144 3.92 14.90 3.17
CA PHE A 144 5.08 14.65 2.32
C PHE A 144 5.23 15.73 1.25
N PRO A 145 5.63 16.97 1.62
CA PRO A 145 5.82 18.05 0.65
C PRO A 145 6.78 17.68 -0.48
N ALA A 146 7.82 16.88 -0.19
CA ALA A 146 8.78 16.39 -1.18
C ALA A 146 8.15 15.45 -2.24
N ALA A 147 7.03 14.79 -1.91
CA ALA A 147 6.31 13.92 -2.84
C ALA A 147 5.15 14.63 -3.56
N ALA A 148 4.89 15.92 -3.29
CA ALA A 148 3.71 16.63 -3.79
C ALA A 148 3.57 16.59 -5.32
N LEU A 149 4.68 16.69 -6.06
CA LEU A 149 4.68 16.60 -7.52
C LEU A 149 4.21 15.23 -8.04
N GLN A 150 4.38 14.17 -7.25
CA GLN A 150 3.96 12.80 -7.58
C GLN A 150 2.49 12.52 -7.20
N LEU A 151 1.81 13.48 -6.56
CA LEU A 151 0.46 13.36 -6.01
C LEU A 151 -0.52 14.41 -6.58
N GLN A 152 -0.16 15.07 -7.69
CA GLN A 152 -0.92 16.22 -8.21
C GLN A 152 -2.31 15.84 -8.75
N ARG A 153 -2.47 14.62 -9.28
CA ARG A 153 -3.69 14.22 -10.01
C ARG A 153 -4.55 13.32 -9.12
N LYS A 154 -5.86 13.36 -9.33
CA LYS A 154 -6.81 12.46 -8.63
C LYS A 154 -6.51 10.97 -8.84
N LYS A 155 -5.85 10.60 -9.93
CA LYS A 155 -5.46 9.21 -10.17
C LYS A 155 -4.28 8.74 -9.31
N ASP A 156 -3.58 9.66 -8.65
CA ASP A 156 -2.42 9.36 -7.81
C ASP A 156 -2.84 8.97 -6.37
N ASN A 157 -4.14 8.70 -6.13
CA ASN A 157 -4.66 8.26 -4.82
C ASN A 157 -3.98 6.99 -4.30
N GLY A 158 -3.66 6.02 -5.17
CA GLY A 158 -2.95 4.80 -4.75
C GLY A 158 -1.57 5.12 -4.16
N ARG A 159 -0.84 6.08 -4.75
CA ARG A 159 0.45 6.55 -4.21
C ARG A 159 0.29 7.24 -2.87
N ALA A 160 -0.75 8.05 -2.72
CA ALA A 160 -1.08 8.69 -1.45
C ALA A 160 -1.40 7.67 -0.36
N ASP A 161 -2.23 6.67 -0.66
CA ASP A 161 -2.59 5.60 0.27
C ASP A 161 -1.33 4.80 0.66
N ALA A 162 -0.48 4.41 -0.29
CA ALA A 162 0.78 3.70 0.00
C ALA A 162 1.70 4.51 0.93
N LEU A 163 1.86 5.82 0.69
CA LEU A 163 2.66 6.69 1.56
C LEU A 163 2.08 6.81 2.97
N LEU A 164 0.77 6.99 3.09
CA LEU A 164 0.09 7.08 4.39
C LEU A 164 0.10 5.75 5.15
N ILE A 165 -0.06 4.62 4.47
CA ILE A 165 0.09 3.28 5.06
C ILE A 165 1.51 3.09 5.61
N GLY A 166 2.53 3.53 4.87
CA GLY A 166 3.92 3.55 5.34
C GLY A 166 4.10 4.40 6.59
N LEU A 167 3.53 5.61 6.62
CA LEU A 167 3.59 6.49 7.78
C LEU A 167 2.85 5.90 8.99
N TRP A 168 1.75 5.20 8.76
CA TRP A 168 1.05 4.48 9.81
C TRP A 168 1.95 3.41 10.41
N ALA A 169 2.63 2.60 9.59
CA ALA A 169 3.55 1.58 10.06
C ALA A 169 4.72 2.19 10.86
N GLU A 170 5.28 3.33 10.43
CA GLU A 170 6.30 4.05 11.18
C GLU A 170 5.83 4.38 12.60
N HIS A 171 4.60 4.92 12.74
CA HIS A 171 4.02 5.19 14.05
C HIS A 171 3.85 3.92 14.88
N GLN A 172 3.42 2.80 14.28
CA GLN A 172 3.23 1.54 15.00
C GLN A 172 4.56 0.99 15.54
N LEU A 173 5.61 1.02 14.71
CA LEU A 173 6.96 0.55 15.09
C LEU A 173 7.57 1.45 16.16
N ALA A 174 7.38 2.77 16.08
CA ALA A 174 7.81 3.71 17.12
C ALA A 174 7.11 3.46 18.47
N MET A 175 5.90 2.89 18.48
CA MET A 175 5.17 2.49 19.69
C MET A 175 5.53 1.07 20.18
N GLY A 176 6.52 0.41 19.58
CA GLY A 176 6.96 -0.93 19.97
C GLY A 176 6.06 -2.07 19.47
N VAL A 177 5.18 -1.81 18.50
CA VAL A 177 4.40 -2.88 17.85
C VAL A 177 5.30 -3.57 16.84
N ALA A 178 5.72 -4.81 17.16
CA ALA A 178 6.54 -5.62 16.26
C ALA A 178 5.78 -6.06 15.00
N ALA A 179 6.52 -6.21 13.90
CA ALA A 179 6.06 -6.74 12.62
C ALA A 179 5.86 -8.26 12.64
#